data_AF-A0A8G1H7J0-F1
#
_entry.id   AF-A0A8G1H7J0-F1
#
_cell.length_a   1.000
_cell.length_b   1.000
_cell.length_c   1.000
_cell.angle_alpha   90.00
_cell.angle_beta   90.00
_cell.angle_gamma   90.00
#
_symmetry.space_group_name_H-M   'P 1'
#
loop_
_entity.id
_entity.type
_entity.pdbx_description
1 polymer ?
#
loop_
_entity_poly.entity_id
_entity_poly.type
_entity_poly.pdbx_seq_one_letter_code
_entity_poly.pdbx_strand_id
1 'polypeptide(L)' 'MSLEISPTATEDEAAAIAAAVSAHIHDQEQAATAGDNEEETWEGDQWQFAARMQQTKRKSVRIPKTAPTDPWTAADRLE' A
#
# COMPACT_ATOMS: atom_id res chain seq x y z
N MET A 1 -16.75 -7.79 -2.42
CA MET A 1 -15.88 -8.09 -1.26
C MET A 1 -16.76 -8.74 -0.21
N SER A 2 -16.37 -9.90 0.35
CA SER A 2 -17.04 -10.52 1.49
C SER A 2 -16.21 -10.25 2.74
N LEU A 3 -16.84 -9.75 3.80
CA LEU A 3 -16.20 -9.48 5.08
C LEU A 3 -16.69 -10.53 6.08
N GLU A 4 -15.79 -11.43 6.48
CA GLU A 4 -16.08 -12.42 7.51
C GLU A 4 -15.79 -11.81 8.88
N ILE A 5 -16.79 -11.80 9.76
CA ILE A 5 -16.69 -11.28 11.12
C ILE A 5 -16.72 -12.47 12.09
N SER A 6 -15.95 -12.38 13.18
CA SER A 6 -15.95 -13.42 14.22
C SER A 6 -17.38 -13.67 14.73
N PRO A 7 -17.80 -14.94 14.92
CA PRO A 7 -19.13 -15.25 15.43
C PRO A 7 -19.33 -14.80 16.88
N THR A 8 -18.25 -14.45 17.58
CA THR A 8 -18.28 -13.95 18.96
C THR A 8 -18.31 -12.42 19.04
N ALA A 9 -18.25 -11.71 17.91
CA ALA A 9 -18.30 -10.25 17.90
C ALA A 9 -19.69 -9.78 18.31
N THR A 10 -19.73 -8.80 19.20
CA THR A 10 -20.97 -8.08 19.50
C THR A 10 -21.39 -7.23 18.31
N GLU A 11 -22.66 -6.79 18.29
CA GLU A 11 -23.19 -5.94 17.22
C GLU A 11 -22.42 -4.62 17.10
N ASP A 12 -22.07 -3.99 18.23
CA ASP A 12 -21.24 -2.78 18.28
C ASP A 12 -19.84 -3.02 17.69
N GLU A 13 -19.18 -4.14 18.05
CA GLU A 13 -17.86 -4.48 17.51
C GLU A 13 -17.93 -4.76 16.00
N ALA A 14 -18.95 -5.49 15.55
CA ALA A 14 -19.16 -5.76 14.13
C ALA A 14 -19.39 -4.46 13.34
N ALA A 15 -20.18 -3.53 13.90
CA ALA A 15 -20.42 -2.22 13.30
C ALA A 15 -19.12 -1.38 13.24
N ALA A 16 -18.31 -1.39 14.30
CA ALA A 16 -17.03 -0.69 14.33
C ALA A 16 -16.04 -1.22 13.28
N ILE A 17 -15.95 -2.55 13.12
CA ILE A 17 -15.11 -3.18 12.10
C ILE A 17 -15.59 -2.80 10.70
N ALA A 18 -16.90 -2.90 10.44
CA ALA A 18 -17.47 -2.54 9.14
C ALA A 18 -17.23 -1.05 8.79
N ALA A 19 -17.37 -0.15 9.77
CA ALA A 19 -17.10 1.28 9.60
C ALA A 19 -15.62 1.57 9.30
N ALA A 20 -14.70 0.90 9.99
CA ALA A 20 -13.27 1.08 9.74
C ALA A 20 -12.86 0.60 8.33
N VAL A 21 -13.39 -0.55 7.89
CA VAL A 21 -13.12 -1.09 6.56
C VAL A 21 -13.71 -0.19 5.47
N SER A 22 -14.95 0.28 5.64
CA SER A 22 -15.59 1.16 4.64
C SER A 22 -14.89 2.51 4.55
N ALA A 23 -14.47 3.09 5.68
CA ALA A 23 -13.68 4.32 5.70
C ALA A 23 -12.34 4.15 4.96
N HIS A 24 -11.65 3.03 5.17
CA HIS A 24 -10.39 2.76 4.48
C HIS A 24 -10.57 2.57 2.97
N ILE A 25 -11.62 1.90 2.53
CA ILE A 25 -11.93 1.76 1.10
C ILE A 25 -12.26 3.13 0.50
N HIS A 26 -13.08 3.92 1.18
CA HIS A 26 -13.40 5.28 0.72
C HIS A 26 -12.16 6.16 0.61
N ASP A 27 -11.24 6.08 1.57
CA ASP A 27 -9.96 6.80 1.53
C ASP A 27 -9.11 6.38 0.33
N GLN A 28 -9.02 5.07 0.03
CA GLN A 28 -8.34 4.58 -1.16
C GLN A 28 -9.00 5.06 -2.47
N GLU A 29 -10.33 5.08 -2.53
CA GLU A 29 -11.06 5.59 -3.70
C GLU A 29 -10.81 7.09 -3.91
N GLN A 30 -10.76 7.87 -2.84
CA GLN A 30 -10.46 9.31 -2.89
C GLN A 30 -9.00 9.60 -3.24
N ALA A 31 -8.07 8.79 -2.73
CA ALA A 31 -6.66 8.88 -3.11
C ALA A 31 -6.46 8.54 -4.59
N ALA A 32 -7.19 7.53 -5.10
CA ALA A 32 -7.13 7.15 -6.51
C ALA A 32 -7.65 8.25 -7.46
N THR A 33 -8.63 9.05 -7.05
CA THR A 33 -9.11 10.20 -7.83
C THR A 33 -8.23 11.44 -7.70
N ALA A 34 -7.45 11.57 -6.62
CA ALA A 34 -6.52 12.68 -6.43
C ALA A 34 -5.18 12.51 -7.17
N GLY A 35 -4.80 11.27 -7.50
CA GLY A 35 -3.47 10.90 -8.02
C GLY A 35 -3.13 11.30 -9.46
N ASP A 36 -3.91 12.15 -10.15
CA ASP A 36 -3.63 12.55 -11.54
C ASP A 36 -2.72 13.79 -11.66
N ASN A 37 -2.28 14.38 -10.54
CA ASN A 37 -1.45 15.61 -10.54
C ASN A 37 -0.27 15.62 -9.55
N GLU A 38 -0.05 14.56 -8.76
CA GLU A 38 1.11 14.48 -7.88
C GLU A 38 2.27 13.79 -8.60
N GLU A 39 3.44 14.42 -8.61
CA GLU A 39 4.66 13.80 -9.13
C GLU A 39 4.83 12.43 -8.47
N GLU A 40 4.90 11.38 -9.28
CA GLU A 40 4.96 10.00 -8.80
C GLU A 40 6.20 9.86 -7.91
N THR A 41 6.01 9.80 -6.58
CA THR A 41 7.08 9.64 -5.58
C THR A 41 6.98 8.30 -4.87
N TRP A 42 8.08 7.83 -4.30
CA TRP A 42 8.11 6.60 -3.49
C TRP A 42 7.42 6.72 -2.12
N GLU A 43 6.84 7.88 -1.78
CA GLU A 43 6.20 8.08 -0.48
C GLU A 43 4.95 7.20 -0.36
N GLY A 44 4.97 6.25 0.57
CA GLY A 44 3.94 5.23 0.73
C GLY A 44 4.33 3.86 0.16
N ASP A 45 4.82 3.82 -1.08
CA ASP A 45 5.08 2.56 -1.80
C ASP A 45 6.49 1.97 -1.60
N GLN A 46 7.41 2.76 -1.04
CA GLN A 46 8.79 2.34 -0.77
C GLN A 46 8.91 0.99 -0.04
N TRP A 47 7.98 0.69 0.89
CA TRP A 47 8.00 -0.54 1.68
C TRP A 47 7.54 -1.75 0.87
N GLN A 48 6.53 -1.58 0.02
CA GLN A 48 6.03 -2.65 -0.84
C GLN A 48 7.09 -3.06 -1.87
N PHE A 49 7.73 -2.07 -2.51
CA PHE A 49 8.78 -2.34 -3.47
C PHE A 49 10.04 -2.96 -2.83
N ALA A 50 10.45 -2.46 -1.66
CA ALA A 50 11.55 -3.07 -0.89
C ALA A 50 11.25 -4.53 -0.50
N ALA A 51 10.01 -4.84 -0.11
CA ALA A 51 9.59 -6.20 0.19
C ALA A 51 9.64 -7.11 -1.06
N ARG A 52 9.24 -6.59 -2.23
CA ARG A 52 9.35 -7.31 -3.51
C ARG A 52 10.80 -7.60 -3.87
N MET A 53 11.69 -6.61 -3.74
CA MET A 53 13.13 -6.79 -3.97
C MET A 53 13.74 -7.82 -3.02
N GLN A 54 13.34 -7.84 -1.75
CA GLN A 54 13.77 -8.86 -0.79
C GLN A 54 13.33 -10.27 -1.20
N GLN A 55 12.14 -10.45 -1.79
CA GLN A 55 11.70 -11.76 -2.27
C GLN A 55 12.46 -12.20 -3.52
N THR A 56 12.62 -11.30 -4.50
CA THR A 56 13.22 -11.63 -5.80
C THR A 56 14.74 -11.75 -5.73
N LYS A 57 15.41 -10.82 -5.04
CA LYS A 57 16.89 -10.73 -4.97
C LYS A 57 17.46 -11.29 -3.67
N ARG A 58 16.62 -11.72 -2.72
CA ARG A 58 17.02 -12.20 -1.38
C ARG A 58 17.88 -11.19 -0.59
N LYS A 59 17.78 -9.91 -0.92
CA LYS A 59 18.52 -8.81 -0.30
C LYS A 59 17.59 -7.67 0.09
N SER A 60 17.78 -7.13 1.29
CA SER A 60 17.05 -5.94 1.74
C SER A 60 17.71 -4.72 1.10
N VAL A 61 16.92 -3.92 0.40
CA VAL A 61 17.40 -2.71 -0.28
C VAL A 61 16.59 -1.52 0.23
N ARG A 62 17.28 -0.42 0.54
CA ARG A 62 16.64 0.84 0.90
C ARG A 62 16.47 1.69 -0.35
N ILE A 63 15.24 2.10 -0.64
CA ILE A 63 14.91 2.97 -1.77
C ILE A 63 15.15 4.43 -1.35
N PRO A 64 16.08 5.16 -1.99
CA PRO A 64 16.24 6.59 -1.74
C PRO A 64 15.06 7.36 -2.35
N LYS A 65 14.65 8.47 -1.72
CA LYS A 65 13.53 9.31 -2.21
C LYS A 65 13.75 9.88 -3.61
N THR A 66 15.01 9.95 -4.06
CA THR A 66 15.41 10.44 -5.40
C THR A 66 15.49 9.31 -6.43
N ALA A 67 15.13 8.07 -6.08
CA ALA A 67 15.08 6.99 -7.05
C ALA A 67 13.95 7.24 -8.06
N PRO A 68 14.14 6.87 -9.34
CA PRO A 68 13.04 6.84 -10.30
C PRO A 68 11.89 6.01 -9.74
N THR A 69 10.64 6.47 -9.90
CA THR A 69 9.45 5.77 -9.40
C THR A 69 8.99 4.63 -10.28
N ASP A 70 9.43 4.61 -11.54
CA ASP A 70 9.31 3.43 -12.39
C ASP A 70 10.08 2.24 -11.77
N PRO A 71 9.40 1.13 -11.44
CA PRO A 71 9.99 0.02 -10.69
C PRO A 71 11.09 -0.72 -11.47
N TRP A 72 11.05 -0.71 -12.80
CA TRP A 72 12.09 -1.35 -13.62
C TRP A 72 13.37 -0.54 -13.64
N THR A 73 13.25 0.78 -13.84
CA THR A 73 14.37 1.72 -13.79
C THR A 73 14.98 1.80 -12.39
N ALA A 74 14.14 1.75 -11.35
CA ALA A 74 14.61 1.69 -9.98
C ALA A 74 15.39 0.41 -9.67
N ALA A 75 14.89 -0.75 -10.12
CA ALA A 75 15.57 -2.02 -9.92
C ALA A 75 16.97 -2.03 -10.57
N ASP A 76 17.10 -1.51 -11.81
CA ASP A 76 18.38 -1.41 -12.53
C ASP A 76 19.42 -0.59 -11.76
N ARG A 77 19.00 0.50 -11.10
CA ARG A 77 19.93 1.34 -10.29
C ARG A 77 20.31 0.74 -8.93
N LEU A 78 19.66 -0.34 -8.51
CA LEU A 78 19.89 -0.98 -7.23
C LEU A 78 20.70 -2.29 -7.36
N GLU A 79 21.07 -2.68 -8.58
CA GLU A 79 21.92 -3.85 -8.87
C GLU A 79 23.39 -3.65 -8.50
#